data_AF-A0A507ARW3-F1
#
_entry.id   AF-A0A507ARW3-F1
#
_cell.length_a   1.000
_cell.length_b   1.000
_cell.length_c   1.000
_cell.angle_alpha   90.00
_cell.angle_beta   90.00
_cell.angle_gamma   90.00
#
_symmetry.space_group_name_H-M   'P 1'
#
loop_
_entity.id
_entity.type
_entity.pdbx_description
1 polymer ?
#
loop_
_entity_poly.entity_id
_entity_poly.type
_entity_poly.pdbx_seq_one_letter_code
_entity_poly.pdbx_strand_id
1 'polypeptide(L)'
;MDDAEKSTSAAAADPPTQEASISNWPSTLHPTIESLLSSPAELPQDSASLADRGVFCVPGSDQYQDLFLLRAPSSNVVETIRDLLENFRSDDCDRPGRFAFYNVSPADFKKFYEEEPRVRKCKLTYLASELGGLLSFKMPSVKHNTPADVMLHDLVEQARGMHRYEMVLRIGNADLKLKDSTSIKQPDEGIISIGRPDGITKPTVVVEVGNSQSKASLIRDKNTHFQKNDDPNLVILIKVSPNRHRKMEVELWRRGDDEASSSVTVSLAEPLSDVTKVHCRTAWNVTGAPMIIRFEDVMAYGKEDEYDTDFIFSEDCFIEMAGHAVLVCPKTPRQVLQQYSEHLSKLRAQKIEQEEKEARQKEQIRQDNDVLQVQVRLLVEELGRKDEQIRQMREEKDEQIRQMREEKDEQDEQVRQMREEMRQMREEMRQMREEKDEQDEQIRQMREQMRQ
;
A
#
# COMPACT_ATOMS: atom_id res chain seq x y z
N MET A 1 58.57 25.89 -4.99
CA MET A 1 58.51 24.61 -5.71
C MET A 1 57.04 24.35 -5.97
N ASP A 2 56.37 25.21 -6.74
CA ASP A 2 56.55 25.47 -8.20
C ASP A 2 56.28 24.14 -8.92
N ASP A 3 55.23 23.93 -9.71
CA ASP A 3 54.55 24.74 -10.73
C ASP A 3 53.07 24.31 -10.82
N ALA A 4 52.07 25.20 -10.87
CA ALA A 4 51.61 26.03 -11.99
C ALA A 4 50.88 25.27 -13.14
N GLU A 5 49.58 25.60 -13.23
CA GLU A 5 48.78 25.80 -14.44
C GLU A 5 48.48 24.65 -15.42
N LYS A 6 47.19 24.30 -15.53
CA LYS A 6 46.42 24.62 -16.75
C LYS A 6 44.92 24.56 -16.54
N SER A 7 44.36 25.76 -16.44
CA SER A 7 42.96 26.10 -16.72
C SER A 7 42.72 26.03 -18.23
N THR A 8 41.68 25.32 -18.65
CA THR A 8 41.08 25.50 -19.98
C THR A 8 39.56 25.63 -19.83
N SER A 9 39.12 26.87 -19.93
CA SER A 9 37.74 27.29 -20.18
C SER A 9 37.26 26.73 -21.53
N ALA A 10 36.18 25.96 -21.52
CA ALA A 10 35.42 25.66 -22.73
C ALA A 10 34.22 26.61 -22.82
N ALA A 11 34.21 27.36 -23.92
CA ALA A 11 33.27 28.41 -24.24
C ALA A 11 31.85 27.87 -24.42
N ALA A 12 30.88 28.67 -23.95
CA ALA A 12 29.48 28.59 -24.32
C ALA A 12 29.35 28.84 -25.83
N ALA A 13 28.83 27.84 -26.54
CA ALA A 13 28.34 27.99 -27.90
C ALA A 13 26.81 28.05 -27.84
N ASP A 14 26.27 29.20 -28.19
CA ASP A 14 24.84 29.39 -28.43
C ASP A 14 24.36 28.44 -29.53
N PRO A 15 23.24 27.72 -29.34
CA PRO A 15 22.63 26.96 -30.42
C PRO A 15 21.96 27.91 -31.43
N PRO A 16 22.08 27.65 -32.74
CA PRO A 16 21.46 28.47 -33.76
C PRO A 16 19.94 28.33 -33.71
N THR A 17 19.27 29.47 -33.58
CA THR A 17 17.83 29.61 -33.78
C THR A 17 17.54 29.40 -35.28
N GLN A 18 17.18 28.18 -35.66
CA GLN A 18 16.57 27.92 -36.97
C GLN A 18 15.05 28.00 -36.83
N GLU A 19 14.49 29.11 -37.31
CA GLU A 19 13.08 29.21 -37.67
C GLU A 19 12.80 28.24 -38.83
N ALA A 20 12.35 27.03 -38.49
CA ALA A 20 11.79 26.11 -39.46
C ALA A 20 10.38 26.58 -39.82
N SER A 21 10.28 27.28 -40.95
CA SER A 21 9.03 27.51 -41.68
C SER A 21 8.44 26.16 -42.10
N ILE A 22 7.45 25.68 -41.37
CA ILE A 22 6.62 24.53 -41.78
C ILE A 22 5.44 25.08 -42.59
N SER A 23 5.71 25.28 -43.89
CA SER A 23 4.68 25.41 -44.91
C SER A 23 4.29 24.03 -45.44
N ASN A 24 2.98 23.84 -45.62
CA ASN A 24 2.32 22.86 -46.49
C ASN A 24 2.29 21.40 -46.03
N TRP A 25 1.19 21.07 -45.34
CA TRP A 25 0.57 19.74 -45.41
C TRP A 25 -0.77 19.84 -46.16
N PRO A 26 -1.08 18.88 -47.06
CA PRO A 26 -2.22 18.98 -47.96
C PRO A 26 -3.55 18.73 -47.25
N SER A 27 -4.44 19.70 -47.41
CA SER A 27 -5.86 19.60 -47.06
C SER A 27 -6.59 18.76 -48.11
N THR A 28 -6.69 17.46 -47.88
CA THR A 28 -7.65 16.59 -48.58
C THR A 28 -8.33 15.68 -47.59
N LEU A 29 -9.37 16.21 -46.95
CA LEU A 29 -10.43 15.43 -46.32
C LEU A 29 -11.43 15.05 -47.40
N HIS A 30 -11.71 13.75 -47.51
CA HIS A 30 -12.80 13.20 -48.32
C HIS A 30 -14.16 13.64 -47.75
N PRO A 31 -15.14 14.02 -48.59
CA PRO A 31 -16.49 14.39 -48.17
C PRO A 31 -17.43 13.19 -48.27
N THR A 32 -17.94 12.67 -47.14
CA THR A 32 -19.02 11.67 -47.19
C THR A 32 -20.03 11.72 -46.03
N ILE A 33 -20.20 12.85 -45.35
CA ILE A 33 -21.22 12.96 -44.27
C ILE A 33 -22.15 14.19 -44.42
N GLU A 34 -22.14 14.89 -45.56
CA GLU A 34 -23.07 16.02 -45.79
C GLU A 34 -24.21 15.75 -46.78
N SER A 35 -24.30 14.56 -47.41
CA SER A 35 -25.34 14.28 -48.42
C SER A 35 -26.57 13.49 -47.93
N LEU A 36 -26.81 13.37 -46.62
CA LEU A 36 -27.97 12.63 -46.06
C LEU A 36 -29.05 13.50 -45.43
N LEU A 37 -28.96 14.84 -45.50
CA LEU A 37 -29.92 15.75 -44.84
C LEU A 37 -30.73 16.64 -45.80
N SER A 38 -31.06 16.16 -47.00
CA SER A 38 -31.92 16.95 -47.91
C SER A 38 -32.89 16.10 -48.72
N SER A 39 -34.01 15.71 -48.10
CA SER A 39 -35.29 15.51 -48.80
C SER A 39 -36.45 15.32 -47.80
N PRO A 40 -37.54 16.10 -47.90
CA PRO A 40 -38.76 15.84 -47.15
C PRO A 40 -39.65 14.90 -47.98
N ALA A 41 -39.90 13.70 -47.46
CA ALA A 41 -40.96 12.83 -47.96
C ALA A 41 -41.97 12.61 -46.83
N GLU A 42 -43.16 13.19 -47.00
CA GLU A 42 -44.34 12.89 -46.19
C GLU A 42 -44.77 11.44 -46.45
N LEU A 43 -44.96 10.65 -45.38
CA LEU A 43 -45.73 9.39 -45.32
C LEU A 43 -45.91 8.99 -43.83
N PRO A 44 -46.85 8.07 -43.49
CA PRO A 44 -48.02 8.38 -42.69
C PRO A 44 -47.87 8.11 -41.18
N GLN A 45 -48.70 8.82 -40.41
CA GLN A 45 -48.92 8.65 -38.98
C GLN A 45 -49.50 7.26 -38.69
N ASP A 46 -48.69 6.35 -38.16
CA ASP A 46 -49.04 5.48 -37.03
C ASP A 46 -47.94 4.41 -36.83
N SER A 47 -46.95 4.77 -36.01
CA SER A 47 -46.19 3.89 -35.12
C SER A 47 -45.02 4.68 -34.53
N ALA A 48 -45.20 5.18 -33.30
CA ALA A 48 -44.13 5.74 -32.49
C ALA A 48 -43.10 4.64 -32.21
N SER A 49 -42.09 4.52 -33.06
CA SER A 49 -40.98 3.57 -32.95
C SER A 49 -39.67 4.34 -32.80
N LEU A 50 -38.70 3.71 -32.11
CA LEU A 50 -37.40 4.22 -31.65
C LEU A 50 -36.51 5.03 -32.64
N ALA A 51 -36.94 5.25 -33.89
CA ALA A 51 -36.24 6.00 -34.91
C ALA A 51 -36.06 7.50 -34.58
N ASP A 52 -36.99 8.12 -33.85
CA ASP A 52 -36.92 9.56 -33.51
C ASP A 52 -35.83 9.93 -32.48
N ARG A 53 -35.16 8.94 -31.87
CA ARG A 53 -34.12 9.17 -30.84
C ARG A 53 -32.68 9.16 -31.36
N GLY A 54 -32.47 9.06 -32.69
CA GLY A 54 -31.12 9.14 -33.27
C GLY A 54 -30.17 8.08 -32.71
N VAL A 55 -30.67 6.86 -32.49
CA VAL A 55 -29.87 5.73 -32.00
C VAL A 55 -29.04 5.19 -33.16
N PHE A 56 -27.74 5.49 -33.18
CA PHE A 56 -26.81 4.91 -34.14
C PHE A 56 -26.20 3.64 -33.55
N CYS A 57 -26.65 2.47 -34.00
CA CYS A 57 -25.93 1.22 -33.79
C CYS A 57 -24.91 1.05 -34.91
N VAL A 58 -23.63 0.82 -34.59
CA VAL A 58 -22.59 0.49 -35.59
C VAL A 58 -22.45 -1.03 -35.64
N PRO A 59 -22.99 -1.72 -36.67
CA PRO A 59 -22.87 -3.18 -36.77
C PRO A 59 -21.48 -3.54 -37.30
N GLY A 60 -20.79 -4.50 -36.67
CA GLY A 60 -19.61 -5.15 -37.29
C GLY A 60 -18.35 -5.32 -36.45
N SER A 61 -18.33 -5.00 -35.16
CA SER A 61 -17.19 -5.34 -34.29
C SER A 61 -17.61 -6.29 -33.17
N ASP A 62 -16.99 -7.47 -33.13
CA ASP A 62 -17.41 -8.62 -32.31
C ASP A 62 -17.40 -8.40 -30.78
N GLN A 63 -16.96 -7.24 -30.24
CA GLN A 63 -16.67 -7.14 -28.79
C GLN A 63 -16.98 -5.79 -28.11
N TYR A 64 -17.67 -4.88 -28.80
CA TYR A 64 -18.59 -3.90 -28.21
C TYR A 64 -19.74 -3.76 -29.22
N GLN A 65 -20.69 -4.70 -29.20
CA GLN A 65 -21.85 -4.62 -30.10
C GLN A 65 -22.75 -3.40 -29.79
N ASP A 66 -22.51 -2.73 -28.65
CA ASP A 66 -23.43 -1.81 -28.02
C ASP A 66 -22.72 -0.52 -27.56
N LEU A 67 -22.04 0.19 -28.48
CA LEU A 67 -21.79 1.63 -28.27
C LEU A 67 -23.05 2.38 -28.67
N PHE A 68 -23.80 2.85 -27.68
CA PHE A 68 -24.95 3.72 -27.90
C PHE A 68 -24.53 5.16 -27.68
N LEU A 69 -24.32 5.90 -28.76
CA LEU A 69 -24.12 7.34 -28.71
C LEU A 69 -25.48 8.02 -28.86
N LEU A 70 -25.95 8.63 -27.78
CA LEU A 70 -27.26 9.25 -27.68
C LEU A 70 -27.11 10.75 -27.45
N ARG A 71 -28.00 11.55 -28.03
CA ARG A 71 -28.10 12.96 -27.66
C ARG A 71 -28.78 13.06 -26.30
N ALA A 72 -28.22 13.84 -25.38
CA ALA A 72 -28.95 14.21 -24.17
C ALA A 72 -30.26 14.93 -24.54
N PRO A 73 -31.40 14.57 -23.95
CA PRO A 73 -32.67 15.23 -24.25
C PRO A 73 -32.60 16.71 -23.84
N SER A 74 -33.43 17.56 -24.46
CA SER A 74 -33.46 19.00 -24.12
C SER A 74 -34.04 19.31 -22.74
N SER A 75 -34.71 18.34 -22.12
CA SER A 75 -35.31 18.42 -20.78
C SER A 75 -35.23 17.06 -20.09
N ASN A 76 -35.25 17.03 -18.76
CA ASN A 76 -35.21 15.79 -17.95
C ASN A 76 -34.01 14.88 -18.30
N VAL A 77 -32.84 15.48 -18.57
CA VAL A 77 -31.58 14.76 -18.91
C VAL A 77 -31.27 13.69 -17.88
N VAL A 78 -31.25 14.08 -16.60
CA VAL A 78 -30.89 13.20 -15.48
C VAL A 78 -31.81 11.98 -15.40
N GLU A 79 -33.13 12.20 -15.44
CA GLU A 79 -34.14 11.14 -15.35
C GLU A 79 -34.07 10.21 -16.57
N THR A 80 -33.92 10.76 -17.77
CA THR A 80 -33.82 9.94 -18.99
C THR A 80 -32.57 9.05 -18.98
N ILE A 81 -31.43 9.58 -18.54
CA ILE A 81 -30.19 8.79 -18.42
C ILE A 81 -30.37 7.69 -17.36
N ARG A 82 -30.99 8.02 -16.22
CA ARG A 82 -31.31 7.04 -15.17
C ARG A 82 -32.19 5.91 -15.71
N ASP A 83 -33.31 6.24 -16.34
CA ASP A 83 -34.25 5.26 -16.89
C ASP A 83 -33.57 4.34 -17.91
N LEU A 84 -32.71 4.89 -18.78
CA LEU A 84 -31.97 4.09 -19.76
C LEU A 84 -30.98 3.14 -19.08
N LEU A 85 -30.26 3.61 -18.06
CA LEU A 85 -29.32 2.78 -17.31
C LEU A 85 -30.04 1.70 -16.49
N GLU A 86 -31.18 2.01 -15.87
CA GLU A 86 -32.00 1.05 -15.12
C GLU A 86 -32.59 -0.03 -16.04
N ASN A 87 -33.13 0.37 -17.19
CA ASN A 87 -33.67 -0.58 -18.17
C ASN A 87 -32.59 -1.50 -18.75
N PHE A 88 -31.36 -0.99 -18.92
CA PHE A 88 -30.24 -1.80 -19.39
C PHE A 88 -29.69 -2.75 -18.30
N ARG A 89 -29.92 -2.41 -17.03
CA ARG A 89 -29.44 -3.14 -15.86
C ARG A 89 -30.31 -4.32 -15.42
N SER A 90 -31.34 -4.71 -16.19
CA SER A 90 -32.22 -5.83 -15.85
C SER A 90 -31.44 -7.03 -15.29
N ASP A 91 -31.94 -7.61 -14.19
CA ASP A 91 -31.20 -8.25 -13.08
C ASP A 91 -30.15 -9.34 -13.39
N ASP A 92 -30.02 -9.80 -14.65
CA ASP A 92 -29.10 -10.87 -15.08
C ASP A 92 -28.05 -10.43 -16.11
N CYS A 93 -27.97 -9.14 -16.44
CA CYS A 93 -27.15 -8.70 -17.56
C CYS A 93 -25.69 -8.43 -17.17
N ASP A 94 -24.89 -9.50 -17.17
CA ASP A 94 -23.42 -9.48 -17.26
C ASP A 94 -22.91 -8.97 -18.63
N ARG A 95 -23.70 -8.11 -19.28
CA ARG A 95 -23.50 -7.65 -20.66
C ARG A 95 -22.53 -6.48 -20.65
N PRO A 96 -21.30 -6.65 -21.17
CA PRO A 96 -20.41 -5.53 -21.34
C PRO A 96 -20.98 -4.57 -22.40
N GLY A 97 -20.89 -3.27 -22.15
CA GLY A 97 -21.42 -2.27 -23.07
C GLY A 97 -20.95 -0.85 -22.76
N ARG A 98 -21.28 0.08 -23.65
CA ARG A 98 -20.95 1.50 -23.46
C ARG A 98 -22.09 2.40 -23.88
N PHE A 99 -22.58 3.20 -22.95
CA PHE A 99 -23.46 4.32 -23.26
C PHE A 99 -22.66 5.61 -23.28
N ALA A 100 -22.95 6.48 -24.22
CA ALA A 100 -22.39 7.82 -24.25
C ALA A 100 -23.50 8.81 -24.60
N PHE A 101 -23.60 9.87 -23.79
CA PHE A 101 -24.52 10.97 -23.98
C PHE A 101 -23.73 12.23 -24.31
N TYR A 102 -23.96 12.81 -25.49
CA TYR A 102 -23.38 14.11 -25.84
C TYR A 102 -24.39 15.23 -25.56
N ASN A 103 -23.89 16.45 -25.35
CA ASN A 103 -24.68 17.62 -24.97
C ASN A 103 -25.24 17.57 -23.52
N VAL A 104 -24.55 16.87 -22.61
CA VAL A 104 -24.77 16.92 -21.15
C VAL A 104 -24.04 18.10 -20.51
N SER A 105 -24.78 19.12 -20.07
CA SER A 105 -24.19 20.30 -19.42
C SER A 105 -23.49 19.94 -18.09
N PRO A 106 -22.51 20.73 -17.63
CA PRO A 106 -21.86 20.49 -16.32
C PRO A 106 -22.85 20.53 -15.14
N ALA A 107 -23.91 21.34 -15.25
CA ALA A 107 -24.95 21.41 -14.23
C ALA A 107 -25.80 20.13 -14.20
N ASP A 108 -26.19 19.61 -15.36
CA ASP A 108 -26.93 18.34 -15.47
C ASP A 108 -26.09 17.16 -15.00
N PHE A 109 -24.79 17.13 -15.36
CA PHE A 109 -23.86 16.13 -14.87
C PHE A 109 -23.72 16.18 -13.35
N LYS A 110 -23.49 17.37 -12.78
CA LYS A 110 -23.38 17.54 -11.33
C LYS A 110 -24.64 17.06 -10.62
N LYS A 111 -25.81 17.46 -11.12
CA LYS A 111 -27.11 17.01 -10.59
C LYS A 111 -27.25 15.49 -10.66
N PHE A 112 -26.96 14.87 -11.82
CA PHE A 112 -26.98 13.42 -11.97
C PHE A 112 -26.03 12.72 -10.99
N TYR A 113 -24.81 13.23 -10.87
CA TYR A 113 -23.76 12.65 -10.06
C TYR A 113 -24.05 12.74 -8.55
N GLU A 114 -24.67 13.84 -8.09
CA GLU A 114 -25.11 14.01 -6.69
C GLU A 114 -26.36 13.18 -6.37
N GLU A 115 -27.31 13.06 -7.31
CA GLU A 115 -28.57 12.35 -7.11
C GLU A 115 -28.44 10.82 -7.25
N GLU A 116 -27.44 10.32 -7.96
CA GLU A 116 -27.33 8.88 -8.28
C GLU A 116 -26.08 8.22 -7.68
N PRO A 117 -25.97 8.12 -6.34
CA PRO A 117 -24.85 7.43 -5.70
C PRO A 117 -24.86 5.91 -5.97
N ARG A 118 -25.89 5.36 -6.66
CA ARG A 118 -26.07 3.93 -6.97
C ARG A 118 -25.60 3.52 -8.38
N VAL A 119 -25.03 4.42 -9.19
CA VAL A 119 -24.41 4.02 -10.48
C VAL A 119 -23.14 3.18 -10.29
N ARG A 120 -22.69 2.91 -9.04
CA ARG A 120 -21.43 2.25 -8.65
C ARG A 120 -20.99 0.97 -9.37
N LYS A 121 -21.84 0.29 -10.15
CA LYS A 121 -21.46 -0.85 -10.99
C LYS A 121 -20.96 -0.46 -12.40
N CYS A 122 -21.20 0.78 -12.85
CA CYS A 122 -20.67 1.29 -14.10
C CYS A 122 -19.50 2.23 -13.82
N LYS A 123 -18.52 2.21 -14.72
CA LYS A 123 -17.43 3.19 -14.77
C LYS A 123 -17.91 4.44 -15.49
N LEU A 124 -17.79 5.58 -14.83
CA LEU A 124 -18.24 6.87 -15.34
C LEU A 124 -17.07 7.67 -15.90
N THR A 125 -17.30 8.37 -17.00
CA THR A 125 -16.40 9.39 -17.53
C THR A 125 -17.22 10.56 -18.03
N TYR A 126 -17.00 11.75 -17.48
CA TYR A 126 -17.53 13.00 -17.98
C TYR A 126 -16.39 13.88 -18.49
N LEU A 127 -16.49 14.30 -19.74
CA LEU A 127 -15.57 15.26 -20.35
C LEU A 127 -16.36 16.53 -20.67
N ALA A 128 -16.10 17.62 -19.98
CA ALA A 128 -16.69 18.90 -20.29
C ALA A 128 -16.18 19.40 -21.64
N SER A 129 -17.06 20.08 -22.38
CA SER A 129 -16.76 20.63 -23.69
C SER A 129 -17.72 21.79 -23.97
N GLU A 130 -17.27 22.77 -24.76
CA GLU A 130 -18.07 23.89 -25.24
C GLU A 130 -19.28 23.41 -26.07
N LEU A 131 -19.19 22.24 -26.68
CA LEU A 131 -20.27 21.60 -27.43
C LEU A 131 -21.25 20.82 -26.53
N GLY A 132 -21.24 21.11 -25.23
CA GLY A 132 -22.17 20.56 -24.26
C GLY A 132 -21.70 19.29 -23.56
N GLY A 133 -20.42 18.98 -23.49
CA GLY A 133 -19.90 17.84 -22.71
C GLY A 133 -20.31 16.42 -23.19
N LEU A 134 -19.54 15.43 -22.76
CA LEU A 134 -19.72 14.01 -23.07
C LEU A 134 -19.74 13.19 -21.79
N LEU A 135 -20.89 12.56 -21.48
CA LEU A 135 -21.04 11.63 -20.36
C LEU A 135 -21.05 10.19 -20.88
N SER A 136 -20.07 9.40 -20.48
CA SER A 136 -19.90 8.01 -20.89
C SER A 136 -20.00 7.09 -19.70
N PHE A 137 -20.75 6.00 -19.86
CA PHE A 137 -20.86 4.88 -18.95
C PHE A 137 -20.25 3.65 -19.60
N LYS A 138 -19.14 3.15 -19.04
CA LYS A 138 -18.56 1.86 -19.38
C LYS A 138 -19.12 0.83 -18.40
N MET A 139 -19.77 -0.20 -18.93
CA MET A 139 -20.24 -1.35 -18.16
C MET A 139 -19.24 -2.47 -18.41
N PRO A 140 -18.17 -2.58 -17.59
CA PRO A 140 -17.26 -3.70 -17.73
C PRO A 140 -18.01 -5.00 -17.40
N SER A 141 -17.73 -6.08 -18.11
CA SER A 141 -18.12 -7.40 -17.62
C SER A 141 -17.37 -7.68 -16.31
N VAL A 142 -17.91 -8.54 -15.45
CA VAL A 142 -17.23 -8.96 -14.19
C VAL A 142 -15.81 -9.44 -14.44
N LYS A 143 -15.55 -9.96 -15.63
CA LYS A 143 -14.26 -10.51 -16.04
C LYS A 143 -13.32 -9.49 -16.70
N HIS A 144 -13.77 -8.27 -16.97
CA HIS A 144 -12.96 -7.26 -17.67
C HIS A 144 -11.69 -6.89 -16.90
N ASN A 145 -11.82 -6.70 -15.58
CA ASN A 145 -10.74 -6.23 -14.71
C ASN A 145 -9.87 -7.36 -14.16
N THR A 146 -10.19 -8.63 -14.42
CA THR A 146 -9.47 -9.75 -13.80
C THR A 146 -7.96 -9.72 -14.02
N PRO A 147 -7.41 -9.34 -15.20
CA PRO A 147 -5.97 -9.18 -15.34
C PRO A 147 -5.39 -8.08 -14.44
N ALA A 148 -6.09 -6.94 -14.30
CA ALA A 148 -5.68 -5.88 -13.38
C ALA A 148 -5.76 -6.33 -11.92
N ASP A 149 -6.79 -7.11 -11.55
CA ASP A 149 -6.94 -7.65 -10.19
C ASP A 149 -5.78 -8.54 -9.78
N VAL A 150 -5.30 -9.42 -10.67
CA VAL A 150 -4.14 -10.29 -10.42
C VAL A 150 -2.89 -9.44 -10.17
N MET A 151 -2.62 -8.45 -11.04
CA MET A 151 -1.45 -7.59 -10.89
C MET A 151 -1.51 -6.75 -9.61
N LEU A 152 -2.66 -6.15 -9.28
CA LEU A 152 -2.80 -5.35 -8.07
C LEU A 152 -2.80 -6.19 -6.80
N HIS A 153 -3.29 -7.43 -6.85
CA HIS A 153 -3.15 -8.37 -5.74
C HIS A 153 -1.66 -8.65 -5.49
N ASP A 154 -0.89 -8.97 -6.52
CA ASP A 154 0.55 -9.22 -6.39
C ASP A 154 1.29 -7.99 -5.83
N LEU A 155 0.96 -6.78 -6.30
CA LEU A 155 1.50 -5.53 -5.76
C LEU A 155 1.21 -5.37 -4.26
N VAL A 156 -0.02 -5.66 -3.82
CA VAL A 156 -0.42 -5.58 -2.40
C VAL A 156 0.28 -6.65 -1.56
N GLU A 157 0.46 -7.86 -2.08
CA GLU A 157 1.22 -8.92 -1.40
C GLU A 157 2.69 -8.54 -1.24
N GLN A 158 3.31 -7.95 -2.27
CA GLN A 158 4.67 -7.40 -2.16
C GLN A 158 4.73 -6.28 -1.12
N ALA A 159 3.77 -5.35 -1.12
CA ALA A 159 3.68 -4.32 -0.07
C ALA A 159 3.52 -4.92 1.34
N ARG A 160 2.81 -6.04 1.48
CA ARG A 160 2.73 -6.77 2.76
C ARG A 160 4.07 -7.38 3.16
N GLY A 161 4.82 -7.94 2.22
CA GLY A 161 6.18 -8.42 2.43
C GLY A 161 7.14 -7.31 2.91
N MET A 162 6.91 -6.07 2.47
CA MET A 162 7.64 -4.88 2.92
C MET A 162 7.10 -4.25 4.21
N HIS A 163 6.10 -4.86 4.86
CA HIS A 163 5.38 -4.28 6.01
C HIS A 163 4.71 -2.93 5.73
N ARG A 164 4.37 -2.65 4.47
CA ARG A 164 3.71 -1.40 4.01
C ARG A 164 2.27 -1.60 3.53
N TYR A 165 1.65 -2.75 3.77
CA TYR A 165 0.30 -3.04 3.25
C TYR A 165 -0.75 -2.01 3.70
N GLU A 166 -0.64 -1.48 4.91
CA GLU A 166 -1.55 -0.44 5.45
C GLU A 166 -1.45 0.88 4.70
N MET A 167 -0.34 1.08 3.97
CA MET A 167 -0.08 2.27 3.18
C MET A 167 -0.55 2.13 1.74
N VAL A 168 -1.08 0.98 1.32
CA VAL A 168 -1.52 0.71 -0.05
C VAL A 168 -3.02 0.42 -0.04
N LEU A 169 -3.82 1.37 -0.53
CA LEU A 169 -5.27 1.23 -0.62
C LEU A 169 -5.72 1.07 -2.07
N ARG A 170 -6.40 -0.04 -2.38
CA ARG A 170 -7.08 -0.20 -3.68
C ARG A 170 -8.30 0.71 -3.76
N ILE A 171 -8.47 1.41 -4.87
CA ILE A 171 -9.53 2.41 -5.03
C ILE A 171 -10.55 2.15 -6.13
N GLY A 172 -10.42 1.05 -6.89
CA GLY A 172 -11.43 0.58 -7.83
C GLY A 172 -12.04 1.69 -8.70
N ASN A 173 -13.30 2.04 -8.46
CA ASN A 173 -14.08 3.04 -9.21
C ASN A 173 -13.89 4.49 -8.70
N ALA A 174 -12.78 4.84 -8.08
CA ALA A 174 -12.60 6.19 -7.53
C ALA A 174 -12.61 7.28 -8.60
N ASP A 175 -13.23 8.41 -8.28
CA ASP A 175 -13.38 9.54 -9.19
C ASP A 175 -12.13 10.40 -9.26
N LEU A 176 -11.59 10.56 -10.46
CA LEU A 176 -10.45 11.41 -10.75
C LEU A 176 -10.91 12.69 -11.45
N LYS A 177 -10.73 13.83 -10.79
CA LYS A 177 -11.05 15.15 -11.38
C LYS A 177 -9.94 15.58 -12.35
N LEU A 178 -10.29 15.85 -13.61
CA LEU A 178 -9.36 16.26 -14.66
C LEU A 178 -9.06 17.77 -14.63
N LYS A 179 -8.29 18.28 -15.63
CA LYS A 179 -7.71 19.64 -15.69
C LYS A 179 -8.68 20.76 -15.31
N ASP A 180 -9.86 20.73 -15.89
CA ASP A 180 -10.93 21.73 -15.79
C ASP A 180 -11.73 21.68 -14.48
N SER A 181 -11.44 20.74 -13.57
CA SER A 181 -12.18 20.45 -12.31
C SER A 181 -13.63 19.98 -12.46
N THR A 182 -14.21 20.17 -13.65
CA THR A 182 -15.56 19.76 -14.03
C THR A 182 -15.61 18.36 -14.62
N SER A 183 -14.57 17.95 -15.34
CA SER A 183 -14.46 16.62 -15.91
C SER A 183 -14.04 15.60 -14.85
N ILE A 184 -14.62 14.42 -14.94
CA ILE A 184 -14.39 13.31 -14.02
C ILE A 184 -14.11 12.05 -14.83
N LYS A 185 -13.10 11.28 -14.42
CA LYS A 185 -12.82 9.96 -15.00
C LYS A 185 -12.63 8.94 -13.88
N GLN A 186 -13.23 7.77 -14.03
CA GLN A 186 -12.94 6.61 -13.17
C GLN A 186 -12.00 5.66 -13.92
N PRO A 187 -10.84 5.28 -13.33
CA PRO A 187 -9.97 4.27 -13.91
C PRO A 187 -10.61 2.88 -13.82
N ASP A 188 -10.13 1.89 -14.57
CA ASP A 188 -10.56 0.51 -14.40
C ASP A 188 -10.14 -0.07 -13.04
N GLU A 189 -8.92 0.20 -12.59
CA GLU A 189 -8.46 -0.06 -11.22
C GLU A 189 -7.39 0.95 -10.80
N GLY A 190 -7.06 1.01 -9.51
CA GLY A 190 -5.97 1.85 -9.04
C GLY A 190 -5.61 1.66 -7.58
N ILE A 191 -4.51 2.27 -7.18
CA ILE A 191 -3.96 2.27 -5.82
C ILE A 191 -3.68 3.70 -5.38
N ILE A 192 -3.99 3.99 -4.12
CA ILE A 192 -3.50 5.16 -3.38
C ILE A 192 -2.43 4.71 -2.39
N SER A 193 -1.35 5.48 -2.31
CA SER A 193 -0.43 5.41 -1.18
C SER A 193 -0.89 6.34 -0.05
N ILE A 194 -1.23 5.78 1.11
CA ILE A 194 -1.60 6.52 2.32
C ILE A 194 -0.34 7.14 2.94
N GLY A 195 -0.43 8.39 3.41
CA GLY A 195 0.69 9.10 4.03
C GLY A 195 1.15 10.37 3.31
N ARG A 196 0.46 10.78 2.23
CA ARG A 196 0.73 12.09 1.60
C ARG A 196 0.35 13.23 2.56
N PRO A 197 1.26 14.20 2.84
CA PRO A 197 1.01 15.35 3.71
C PRO A 197 -0.24 16.15 3.32
N ASP A 198 -0.57 16.09 2.03
CA ASP A 198 -1.55 16.95 1.37
C ASP A 198 -3.00 16.40 1.48
N GLY A 199 -3.21 15.29 2.21
CA GLY A 199 -4.53 14.63 2.31
C GLY A 199 -5.03 14.09 0.97
N ILE A 200 -4.11 13.84 0.02
CA ILE A 200 -4.46 13.50 -1.37
C ILE A 200 -5.10 12.11 -1.45
N THR A 201 -6.38 12.11 -1.85
CA THR A 201 -7.19 10.93 -2.20
C THR A 201 -6.96 10.45 -3.64
N LYS A 202 -5.82 10.79 -4.27
CA LYS A 202 -5.56 10.50 -5.68
C LYS A 202 -4.68 9.25 -5.84
N PRO A 203 -4.95 8.40 -6.84
CA PRO A 203 -4.15 7.21 -7.10
C PRO A 203 -2.71 7.58 -7.42
N THR A 204 -1.76 6.78 -6.92
CA THR A 204 -0.38 6.78 -7.37
C THR A 204 -0.21 5.89 -8.60
N VAL A 205 -0.99 4.81 -8.68
CA VAL A 205 -1.03 3.86 -9.79
C VAL A 205 -2.45 3.75 -10.32
N VAL A 206 -2.60 3.90 -11.63
CA VAL A 206 -3.83 3.64 -12.37
C VAL A 206 -3.61 2.48 -13.32
N VAL A 207 -4.58 1.56 -13.41
CA VAL A 207 -4.59 0.47 -14.39
C VAL A 207 -5.79 0.63 -15.31
N GLU A 208 -5.56 0.54 -16.61
CA GLU A 208 -6.62 0.57 -17.64
C GLU A 208 -6.55 -0.70 -18.48
N VAL A 209 -7.70 -1.36 -18.66
CA VAL A 209 -7.80 -2.63 -19.39
C VAL A 209 -8.59 -2.44 -20.67
N GLY A 210 -8.01 -2.87 -21.79
CA GLY A 210 -8.62 -2.79 -23.12
C GLY A 210 -8.73 -4.16 -23.79
N ASN A 211 -9.88 -4.83 -23.59
CA ASN A 211 -10.17 -6.09 -24.31
C ASN A 211 -10.52 -5.81 -25.78
N SER A 212 -11.45 -4.89 -26.01
CA SER A 212 -11.92 -4.49 -27.35
C SER A 212 -11.54 -3.07 -27.73
N GLN A 213 -11.00 -2.29 -26.79
CA GLN A 213 -10.43 -0.98 -27.08
C GLN A 213 -9.15 -1.12 -27.89
N SER A 214 -8.95 -0.22 -28.86
CA SER A 214 -7.69 -0.15 -29.60
C SER A 214 -6.56 0.37 -28.71
N LYS A 215 -5.32 0.01 -29.04
CA LYS A 215 -4.13 0.52 -28.34
C LYS A 215 -4.08 2.06 -28.34
N ALA A 216 -4.43 2.68 -29.46
CA ALA A 216 -4.53 4.14 -29.57
C ALA A 216 -5.58 4.74 -28.60
N SER A 217 -6.68 4.03 -28.33
CA SER A 217 -7.65 4.47 -27.32
C SER A 217 -7.07 4.42 -25.91
N LEU A 218 -6.38 3.32 -25.55
CA LEU A 218 -5.71 3.20 -24.25
C LEU A 218 -4.63 4.26 -24.05
N ILE A 219 -3.86 4.60 -25.10
CA ILE A 219 -2.87 5.68 -25.04
C ILE A 219 -3.54 7.05 -24.80
N ARG A 220 -4.70 7.31 -25.43
CA ARG A 220 -5.50 8.52 -25.13
C ARG A 220 -5.99 8.52 -23.69
N ASP A 221 -6.40 7.35 -23.18
CA ASP A 221 -6.82 7.19 -21.79
C ASP A 221 -5.67 7.49 -20.82
N LYS A 222 -4.47 7.00 -21.10
CA LYS A 222 -3.24 7.36 -20.39
C LYS A 222 -2.95 8.86 -20.42
N ASN A 223 -3.02 9.50 -21.59
CA ASN A 223 -2.80 10.95 -21.72
C ASN A 223 -3.81 11.74 -20.88
N THR A 224 -5.05 11.25 -20.77
CA THR A 224 -6.09 11.86 -19.92
C THR A 224 -5.71 11.83 -18.45
N HIS A 225 -5.00 10.78 -18.00
CA HIS A 225 -4.53 10.64 -16.63
C HIS A 225 -3.26 11.44 -16.31
N PHE A 226 -2.57 12.05 -17.29
CA PHE A 226 -1.32 12.82 -17.10
C PHE A 226 -1.47 14.33 -17.42
N GLN A 227 -2.66 14.92 -17.30
CA GLN A 227 -2.95 16.33 -17.59
C GLN A 227 -2.64 17.37 -16.48
N LYS A 228 -2.37 17.00 -15.22
CA LYS A 228 -2.09 17.85 -14.05
C LYS A 228 -0.83 17.43 -13.26
N ASN A 229 -0.31 18.38 -12.47
CA ASN A 229 0.78 18.15 -11.52
C ASN A 229 0.43 17.13 -10.41
N ASP A 230 -0.85 16.90 -10.14
CA ASP A 230 -1.32 16.00 -9.06
C ASP A 230 -1.82 14.64 -9.56
N ASP A 231 -1.44 14.25 -10.78
CA ASP A 231 -1.92 13.02 -11.40
C ASP A 231 -1.40 11.75 -10.74
N PRO A 232 -1.80 10.56 -11.20
CA PRO A 232 -1.00 9.37 -10.95
C PRO A 232 0.45 9.55 -11.41
N ASN A 233 1.36 8.90 -10.72
CA ASN A 233 2.76 8.78 -11.14
C ASN A 233 2.88 7.76 -12.28
N LEU A 234 2.01 6.74 -12.23
CA LEU A 234 2.04 5.59 -13.11
C LEU A 234 0.67 5.30 -13.72
N VAL A 235 0.69 4.97 -15.01
CA VAL A 235 -0.43 4.36 -15.70
C VAL A 235 0.04 3.04 -16.29
N ILE A 236 -0.67 1.96 -15.98
CA ILE A 236 -0.44 0.63 -16.54
C ILE A 236 -1.56 0.35 -17.54
N LEU A 237 -1.19 0.06 -18.79
CA LEU A 237 -2.14 -0.28 -19.84
C LEU A 237 -2.10 -1.78 -20.11
N ILE A 238 -3.23 -2.45 -20.03
CA ILE A 238 -3.36 -3.88 -20.32
C ILE A 238 -4.22 -4.05 -21.57
N LYS A 239 -3.59 -4.37 -22.71
CA LYS A 239 -4.29 -4.70 -23.96
C LYS A 239 -4.45 -6.21 -24.10
N VAL A 240 -5.67 -6.71 -24.05
CA VAL A 240 -5.97 -8.12 -24.37
C VAL A 240 -6.47 -8.21 -25.80
N SER A 241 -5.87 -9.07 -26.62
CA SER A 241 -6.23 -9.28 -28.02
C SER A 241 -6.85 -10.68 -28.19
N PRO A 242 -8.13 -10.79 -28.59
CA PRO A 242 -8.86 -12.05 -28.69
C PRO A 242 -8.49 -12.89 -29.94
N ASN A 243 -7.28 -12.73 -30.47
CA ASN A 243 -6.80 -13.45 -31.64
C ASN A 243 -6.55 -14.94 -31.31
N ARG A 244 -6.25 -15.77 -32.32
CA ARG A 244 -6.04 -17.23 -32.13
C ARG A 244 -4.94 -17.56 -31.14
N HIS A 245 -3.91 -16.73 -31.02
CA HIS A 245 -2.80 -16.91 -30.08
C HIS A 245 -3.04 -16.23 -28.72
N ARG A 246 -4.21 -15.62 -28.48
CA ARG A 246 -4.55 -14.92 -27.23
C ARG A 246 -3.38 -14.08 -26.71
N LYS A 247 -3.18 -12.92 -27.32
CA LYS A 247 -2.08 -12.02 -26.97
C LYS A 247 -2.53 -11.03 -25.90
N MET A 248 -1.71 -10.82 -24.88
CA MET A 248 -1.83 -9.74 -23.91
C MET A 248 -0.56 -8.89 -23.92
N GLU A 249 -0.72 -7.58 -23.96
CA GLU A 249 0.36 -6.60 -23.83
C GLU A 249 0.13 -5.78 -22.57
N VAL A 250 1.15 -5.64 -21.73
CA VAL A 250 1.12 -4.81 -20.52
C VAL A 250 2.21 -3.75 -20.66
N GLU A 251 1.82 -2.48 -20.64
CA GLU A 251 2.75 -1.35 -20.75
C GLU A 251 2.73 -0.52 -19.47
N LEU A 252 3.91 -0.23 -18.93
CA LEU A 252 4.12 0.69 -17.82
C LEU A 252 4.47 2.07 -18.38
N TRP A 253 3.68 3.06 -18.02
CA TRP A 253 3.92 4.45 -18.39
C TRP A 253 4.18 5.29 -17.14
N ARG A 254 5.29 6.03 -17.14
CA ARG A 254 5.56 7.05 -16.13
C ARG A 254 5.11 8.41 -16.62
N ARG A 255 4.81 9.30 -15.67
CA ARG A 255 4.54 10.68 -15.99
C ARG A 255 5.73 11.32 -16.69
N GLY A 256 5.45 12.02 -17.79
CA GLY A 256 6.46 12.72 -18.58
C GLY A 256 7.10 11.87 -19.67
N ASP A 257 6.86 10.55 -19.68
CA ASP A 257 7.37 9.67 -20.72
C ASP A 257 6.48 9.75 -21.98
N ASP A 258 7.14 9.91 -23.13
CA ASP A 258 6.51 9.84 -24.46
C ASP A 258 6.33 8.39 -24.95
N GLU A 259 7.07 7.44 -24.36
CA GLU A 259 7.03 6.02 -24.66
C GLU A 259 6.82 5.19 -23.39
N ALA A 260 6.40 3.93 -23.53
CA ALA A 260 6.25 3.04 -22.38
C ALA A 260 7.64 2.74 -21.77
N SER A 261 7.81 3.00 -20.47
CA SER A 261 9.07 2.75 -19.77
C SER A 261 9.41 1.26 -19.66
N SER A 262 8.39 0.40 -19.73
CA SER A 262 8.52 -1.06 -19.80
C SER A 262 7.31 -1.65 -20.50
N SER A 263 7.50 -2.77 -21.20
CA SER A 263 6.43 -3.49 -21.89
C SER A 263 6.65 -4.99 -21.79
N VAL A 264 5.61 -5.71 -21.40
CA VAL A 264 5.57 -7.17 -21.35
C VAL A 264 4.53 -7.67 -22.35
N THR A 265 4.91 -8.67 -23.15
CA THR A 265 3.97 -9.35 -24.05
C THR A 265 3.88 -10.82 -23.68
N VAL A 266 2.65 -11.28 -23.49
CA VAL A 266 2.30 -12.69 -23.26
C VAL A 266 1.45 -13.18 -24.42
N SER A 267 1.75 -14.34 -24.97
CA SER A 267 0.93 -14.97 -26.02
C SER A 267 1.01 -16.47 -25.92
N LEU A 268 -0.04 -17.17 -26.36
CA LEU A 268 0.01 -18.62 -26.47
C LEU A 268 1.07 -19.03 -27.50
N ALA A 269 1.87 -20.04 -27.15
CA ALA A 269 2.89 -20.60 -28.03
C ALA A 269 2.27 -21.25 -29.27
N GLU A 270 1.08 -21.82 -29.11
CA GLU A 270 0.29 -22.41 -30.18
C GLU A 270 -1.12 -21.76 -30.23
N PRO A 271 -1.80 -21.78 -31.40
CA PRO A 271 -3.19 -21.38 -31.47
C PRO A 271 -4.07 -22.09 -30.44
N LEU A 272 -4.99 -21.33 -29.81
CA LEU A 272 -5.92 -21.87 -28.83
C LEU A 272 -6.74 -23.02 -29.42
N SER A 273 -6.72 -24.17 -28.76
CA SER A 273 -7.46 -25.38 -29.09
C SER A 273 -8.05 -26.02 -27.83
N ASP A 274 -8.87 -27.06 -27.99
CA ASP A 274 -9.54 -27.76 -26.88
C ASP A 274 -8.56 -28.44 -25.90
N VAL A 275 -7.33 -28.69 -26.35
CA VAL A 275 -6.27 -29.34 -25.55
C VAL A 275 -5.31 -28.34 -24.91
N THR A 276 -5.47 -27.04 -25.16
CA THR A 276 -4.59 -26.00 -24.62
C THR A 276 -4.70 -25.94 -23.10
N LYS A 277 -3.61 -26.24 -22.41
CA LYS A 277 -3.51 -26.12 -20.94
C LYS A 277 -3.00 -24.74 -20.56
N VAL A 278 -3.91 -23.77 -20.47
CA VAL A 278 -3.59 -22.36 -20.17
C VAL A 278 -2.94 -22.13 -18.78
N HIS A 279 -2.98 -23.10 -17.87
CA HIS A 279 -2.27 -23.05 -16.59
C HIS A 279 -0.80 -23.53 -16.67
N CYS A 280 -0.38 -24.11 -17.80
CA CYS A 280 0.99 -24.60 -17.96
C CYS A 280 1.89 -23.49 -18.51
N ARG A 281 3.05 -23.27 -17.87
CA ARG A 281 4.09 -22.35 -18.33
C ARG A 281 4.48 -22.53 -19.79
N THR A 282 4.55 -23.77 -20.27
CA THR A 282 4.91 -24.13 -21.65
C THR A 282 3.87 -23.72 -22.70
N ALA A 283 2.64 -23.41 -22.29
CA ALA A 283 1.61 -22.92 -23.20
C ALA A 283 1.84 -21.46 -23.63
N TRP A 284 2.78 -20.75 -22.99
CA TRP A 284 2.96 -19.30 -23.12
C TRP A 284 4.37 -18.93 -23.57
N ASN A 285 4.42 -17.96 -24.49
CA ASN A 285 5.59 -17.15 -24.82
C ASN A 285 5.45 -15.81 -24.09
N VAL A 286 6.39 -15.52 -23.20
CA VAL A 286 6.47 -14.24 -22.48
C VAL A 286 7.77 -13.53 -22.87
N THR A 287 7.66 -12.23 -23.12
CA THR A 287 8.80 -11.38 -23.48
C THR A 287 8.71 -10.07 -22.70
N GLY A 288 9.86 -9.53 -22.28
CA GLY A 288 9.96 -8.28 -21.52
C GLY A 288 9.79 -8.41 -19.99
N ALA A 289 9.50 -9.61 -19.47
CA ALA A 289 9.46 -9.87 -18.03
C ALA A 289 10.90 -10.07 -17.45
N PRO A 290 11.14 -9.74 -16.17
CA PRO A 290 10.20 -9.14 -15.22
C PRO A 290 9.94 -7.66 -15.49
N MET A 291 8.77 -7.17 -15.10
CA MET A 291 8.49 -5.72 -15.08
C MET A 291 8.78 -5.19 -13.67
N ILE A 292 9.56 -4.11 -13.58
CA ILE A 292 9.95 -3.50 -12.30
C ILE A 292 9.32 -2.12 -12.18
N ILE A 293 8.59 -1.91 -11.09
CA ILE A 293 8.06 -0.61 -10.68
C ILE A 293 8.83 -0.14 -9.46
N ARG A 294 9.41 1.05 -9.51
CA ARG A 294 10.20 1.58 -8.40
C ARG A 294 9.29 1.83 -7.20
N PHE A 295 9.83 1.59 -6.00
CA PHE A 295 9.10 1.86 -4.76
C PHE A 295 8.53 3.29 -4.73
N GLU A 296 9.34 4.27 -5.10
CA GLU A 296 9.01 5.71 -5.07
C GLU A 296 7.98 6.11 -6.13
N ASP A 297 7.77 5.27 -7.15
CA ASP A 297 6.72 5.52 -8.13
C ASP A 297 5.33 5.15 -7.56
N VAL A 298 5.26 4.15 -6.66
CA VAL A 298 4.03 3.65 -6.03
C VAL A 298 3.75 4.35 -4.70
N MET A 299 4.79 4.54 -3.88
CA MET A 299 4.70 5.04 -2.52
C MET A 299 4.86 6.55 -2.45
N ALA A 300 4.20 7.16 -1.47
CA ALA A 300 4.22 8.61 -1.26
C ALA A 300 5.55 9.15 -0.69
N TYR A 301 6.36 8.27 -0.11
CA TYR A 301 7.61 8.57 0.57
C TYR A 301 8.77 7.78 -0.05
N GLY A 302 10.00 8.20 0.22
CA GLY A 302 11.19 7.49 -0.25
C GLY A 302 11.44 6.19 0.52
N LYS A 303 12.38 5.36 0.06
CA LYS A 303 12.82 4.18 0.82
C LYS A 303 13.42 4.61 2.17
N GLU A 304 12.90 4.07 3.26
CA GLU A 304 13.37 4.36 4.63
C GLU A 304 14.10 3.17 5.25
N ASP A 305 13.72 1.96 4.85
CA ASP A 305 14.20 0.71 5.44
C ASP A 305 14.81 -0.25 4.40
N GLU A 306 15.59 -1.23 4.84
CA GLU A 306 16.17 -2.28 4.00
C GLU A 306 15.11 -3.18 3.34
N TYR A 307 13.90 -3.24 3.93
CA TYR A 307 12.77 -3.98 3.38
C TYR A 307 12.02 -3.22 2.27
N ASP A 308 12.28 -1.93 2.07
CA ASP A 308 11.61 -1.13 1.02
C ASP A 308 12.23 -1.42 -0.36
N THR A 309 11.77 -2.50 -1.00
CA THR A 309 12.23 -2.95 -2.32
C THR A 309 11.35 -2.43 -3.46
N ASP A 310 11.87 -2.48 -4.69
CA ASP A 310 11.04 -2.23 -5.87
C ASP A 310 10.00 -3.35 -6.05
N PHE A 311 8.87 -3.04 -6.68
CA PHE A 311 7.83 -4.01 -7.00
C PHE A 311 8.21 -4.76 -8.28
N ILE A 312 8.31 -6.08 -8.21
CA ILE A 312 8.79 -6.94 -9.30
C ILE A 312 7.67 -7.87 -9.74
N PHE A 313 7.16 -7.69 -10.95
CA PHE A 313 6.16 -8.59 -11.55
C PHE A 313 6.88 -9.65 -12.38
N SER A 314 6.80 -10.89 -11.89
CA SER A 314 7.45 -12.05 -12.49
C SER A 314 6.74 -12.51 -13.77
N GLU A 315 7.41 -13.40 -14.51
CA GLU A 315 6.78 -14.07 -15.65
C GLU A 315 5.49 -14.82 -15.25
N ASP A 316 5.48 -15.48 -14.09
CA ASP A 316 4.33 -16.26 -13.62
C ASP A 316 3.11 -15.37 -13.35
N CYS A 317 3.31 -14.16 -12.81
CA CYS A 317 2.24 -13.17 -12.65
C CYS A 317 1.57 -12.85 -13.99
N PHE A 318 2.36 -12.60 -15.03
CA PHE A 318 1.83 -12.29 -16.36
C PHE A 318 1.13 -13.48 -17.04
N ILE A 319 1.59 -14.70 -16.78
CA ILE A 319 0.92 -15.92 -17.24
C ILE A 319 -0.43 -16.10 -16.55
N GLU A 320 -0.50 -15.86 -15.23
CA GLU A 320 -1.74 -15.89 -14.48
C GLU A 320 -2.74 -14.86 -15.04
N MET A 321 -2.31 -13.60 -15.19
CA MET A 321 -3.10 -12.53 -15.82
C MET A 321 -3.64 -12.95 -17.20
N ALA A 322 -2.79 -13.52 -18.06
CA ALA A 322 -3.17 -13.95 -19.40
C ALA A 322 -4.13 -15.16 -19.39
N GLY A 323 -3.92 -16.12 -18.49
CA GLY A 323 -4.82 -17.25 -18.26
C GLY A 323 -6.23 -16.79 -17.86
N HIS A 324 -6.31 -15.83 -16.95
CA HIS A 324 -7.56 -15.18 -16.59
C HIS A 324 -8.20 -14.47 -17.78
N ALA A 325 -7.43 -13.72 -18.58
CA ALA A 325 -7.91 -13.05 -19.79
C ALA A 325 -8.49 -14.04 -20.83
N VAL A 326 -7.95 -15.26 -20.92
CA VAL A 326 -8.50 -16.29 -21.81
C VAL A 326 -9.92 -16.71 -21.38
N LEU A 327 -10.22 -16.75 -20.08
CA LEU A 327 -11.55 -17.12 -19.57
C LEU A 327 -12.67 -16.13 -19.89
N VAL A 328 -12.29 -14.91 -20.23
CA VAL A 328 -13.21 -13.80 -20.48
C VAL A 328 -13.54 -13.69 -21.96
N CYS A 329 -12.77 -14.36 -22.81
CA CYS A 329 -12.96 -14.32 -24.25
C CYS A 329 -14.11 -15.25 -24.67
N PRO A 330 -15.14 -14.74 -25.37
CA PRO A 330 -16.28 -15.56 -25.82
C PRO A 330 -15.90 -16.71 -26.76
N LYS A 331 -14.76 -16.59 -27.45
CA LYS A 331 -14.26 -17.59 -28.41
C LYS A 331 -13.39 -18.67 -27.75
N THR A 332 -13.31 -18.72 -26.43
CA THR A 332 -12.52 -19.72 -25.71
C THR A 332 -13.31 -21.03 -25.64
N PRO A 333 -12.73 -22.17 -26.02
CA PRO A 333 -13.46 -23.44 -25.98
C PRO A 333 -13.90 -23.83 -24.57
N ARG A 334 -15.09 -24.45 -24.47
CA ARG A 334 -15.69 -24.85 -23.18
C ARG A 334 -14.79 -25.78 -22.38
N GLN A 335 -14.07 -26.68 -23.05
CA GLN A 335 -13.16 -27.63 -22.39
C GLN A 335 -11.98 -26.90 -21.71
N VAL A 336 -11.42 -25.88 -22.37
CA VAL A 336 -10.35 -25.04 -21.79
C VAL A 336 -10.88 -24.26 -20.59
N LEU A 337 -12.08 -23.68 -20.70
CA LEU A 337 -12.73 -22.97 -19.58
C LEU A 337 -12.93 -23.90 -18.38
N GLN A 338 -13.41 -25.12 -18.61
CA GLN A 338 -13.63 -26.10 -17.54
C GLN A 338 -12.32 -26.52 -16.89
N GLN A 339 -11.31 -26.91 -17.67
CA GLN A 339 -10.00 -27.34 -17.16
C GLN A 339 -9.33 -26.25 -16.31
N TYR A 340 -9.40 -25.01 -16.77
CA TYR A 340 -8.83 -23.91 -16.00
C TYR A 340 -9.66 -23.55 -14.77
N SER A 341 -10.99 -23.60 -14.86
CA SER A 341 -11.85 -23.42 -13.67
C SER A 341 -11.56 -24.48 -12.60
N GLU A 342 -11.37 -25.75 -12.99
CA GLU A 342 -10.98 -26.82 -12.07
C GLU A 342 -9.59 -26.56 -11.45
N HIS A 343 -8.65 -26.06 -12.25
CA HIS A 343 -7.32 -25.66 -11.77
C HIS A 343 -7.40 -24.51 -10.74
N LEU A 344 -8.16 -23.45 -11.03
CA LEU A 344 -8.37 -22.33 -10.10
C LEU A 344 -9.03 -22.79 -8.80
N SER A 345 -10.02 -23.68 -8.87
CA SER A 345 -10.66 -24.25 -7.68
C SER A 345 -9.66 -25.03 -6.81
N LYS A 346 -8.74 -25.79 -7.44
CA LYS A 346 -7.67 -26.50 -6.72
C LYS A 346 -6.69 -25.52 -6.05
N LEU A 347 -6.25 -24.48 -6.76
CA LEU A 347 -5.37 -23.45 -6.20
C LEU A 347 -6.02 -22.73 -5.01
N ARG A 348 -7.31 -22.37 -5.13
CA ARG A 348 -8.05 -21.74 -4.01
C ARG A 348 -8.14 -22.68 -2.80
N ALA A 349 -8.43 -23.96 -3.02
CA ALA A 349 -8.47 -24.93 -1.92
C ALA A 349 -7.11 -25.06 -1.23
N GLN A 350 -6.01 -25.09 -2.00
CA GLN A 350 -4.65 -25.11 -1.44
C GLN A 350 -4.31 -23.84 -0.65
N LYS A 351 -4.69 -22.66 -1.17
CA LYS A 351 -4.48 -21.38 -0.47
C LYS A 351 -5.24 -21.34 0.85
N ILE A 352 -6.52 -21.73 0.85
CA ILE A 352 -7.33 -21.81 2.09
C ILE A 352 -6.71 -22.79 3.09
N GLU A 353 -6.26 -23.97 2.63
CA GLU A 353 -5.60 -24.95 3.50
C GLU A 353 -4.29 -24.40 4.10
N GLN A 354 -3.51 -23.64 3.31
CA GLN A 354 -2.29 -23.00 3.80
C GLN A 354 -2.60 -21.89 4.81
N GLU A 355 -3.56 -21.02 4.53
CA GLU A 355 -4.00 -19.95 5.45
C GLU A 355 -4.51 -20.55 6.77
N GLU A 356 -5.25 -21.67 6.73
CA GLU A 356 -5.66 -22.39 7.93
C GLU A 356 -4.47 -22.95 8.72
N LYS A 357 -3.46 -23.51 8.04
CA LYS A 357 -2.23 -24.01 8.69
C LYS A 357 -1.47 -22.87 9.37
N GLU A 358 -1.30 -21.74 8.68
CA GLU A 358 -0.64 -20.55 9.23
C GLU A 358 -1.43 -19.96 10.41
N ALA A 359 -2.75 -19.91 10.33
CA ALA A 359 -3.61 -19.45 11.42
C ALA A 359 -3.48 -20.35 12.66
N ARG A 360 -3.48 -21.68 12.47
CA ARG A 360 -3.24 -22.64 13.57
C ARG A 360 -1.86 -22.47 14.18
N GLN A 361 -0.83 -22.25 13.36
CA GLN A 361 0.53 -22.01 13.84
C GLN A 361 0.63 -20.70 14.64
N LYS A 362 0.02 -19.61 14.17
CA LYS A 362 -0.04 -18.34 14.90
C LYS A 362 -0.75 -18.48 16.25
N GLU A 363 -1.86 -19.22 16.29
CA GLU A 363 -2.58 -19.48 17.54
C GLU A 363 -1.75 -20.35 18.50
N GLN A 364 -1.01 -21.34 18.00
CA GLN A 364 -0.08 -22.11 18.83
C GLN A 364 1.01 -21.21 19.44
N ILE A 365 1.64 -20.37 18.62
CA ILE A 365 2.67 -19.41 19.08
C ILE A 365 2.09 -18.47 20.15
N ARG A 366 0.85 -18.03 19.98
CA ARG A 366 0.16 -17.20 20.97
C ARG A 366 -0.04 -17.95 22.29
N GLN A 367 -0.51 -19.20 22.25
CA GLN A 367 -0.69 -20.02 23.45
C GLN A 367 0.65 -20.28 24.16
N ASP A 368 1.71 -20.57 23.40
CA ASP A 368 3.05 -20.77 23.96
C ASP A 368 3.58 -19.48 24.61
N ASN A 369 3.36 -18.33 23.99
CA ASN A 369 3.70 -17.02 24.57
C ASN A 369 2.92 -16.74 25.86
N ASP A 370 1.64 -17.08 25.93
CA ASP A 370 0.84 -16.91 27.16
C ASP A 370 1.37 -17.81 28.30
N VAL A 371 1.77 -19.05 27.99
CA VAL A 371 2.40 -19.95 28.97
C VAL A 371 3.75 -19.40 29.44
N LEU A 372 4.58 -18.91 28.51
CA LEU A 372 5.87 -18.28 28.85
C LEU A 372 5.68 -17.05 29.73
N GLN A 373 4.69 -16.20 29.46
CA GLN A 373 4.38 -15.05 30.31
C GLN A 373 4.02 -15.46 31.74
N VAL A 374 3.23 -16.52 31.90
CA VAL A 374 2.88 -17.05 33.24
C VAL A 374 4.14 -17.59 33.94
N GLN A 375 5.00 -18.33 33.24
CA GLN A 375 6.25 -18.83 33.81
C GLN A 375 7.20 -17.71 34.25
N VAL A 376 7.36 -16.68 33.40
CA VAL A 376 8.16 -15.49 33.74
C VAL A 376 7.59 -14.80 34.98
N ARG A 377 6.27 -14.64 35.07
CA ARG A 377 5.63 -14.04 36.25
C ARG A 377 5.92 -14.84 37.53
N LEU A 378 5.80 -16.17 37.48
CA LEU A 378 6.09 -17.03 38.63
C LEU A 378 7.57 -16.95 39.05
N LEU A 379 8.49 -16.92 38.09
CA LEU A 379 9.91 -16.78 38.37
C LEU A 379 10.22 -15.43 39.04
N VAL A 380 9.61 -14.34 38.57
CA VAL A 380 9.75 -13.00 39.16
C VAL A 380 9.21 -12.98 40.59
N GLU A 381 8.06 -13.61 40.86
CA GLU A 381 7.52 -13.75 42.22
C GLU A 381 8.46 -14.55 43.14
N GLU A 382 9.07 -15.63 42.64
CA GLU A 382 10.05 -16.43 43.41
C GLU A 382 11.32 -15.62 43.73
N LEU A 383 11.84 -14.87 42.76
CA LEU A 383 12.98 -13.98 42.98
C LEU A 383 12.65 -12.92 44.02
N GLY A 384 11.46 -12.31 43.96
CA GLY A 384 11.00 -11.35 44.96
C GLY A 384 10.94 -11.93 46.37
N ARG A 385 10.52 -13.20 46.53
CA ARG A 385 10.54 -13.89 47.83
C ARG A 385 11.96 -14.15 48.34
N LYS A 386 12.89 -14.55 47.46
CA LYS A 386 14.30 -14.77 47.82
C LYS A 386 14.98 -13.45 48.21
N ASP A 387 14.70 -12.36 47.50
CA ASP A 387 15.23 -11.04 47.84
C ASP A 387 14.73 -10.57 49.21
N GLU A 388 13.46 -10.81 49.54
CA GLU A 388 12.91 -10.51 50.87
C GLU A 388 13.57 -11.35 51.98
N GLN A 389 13.82 -12.64 51.73
CA GLN A 389 14.57 -13.49 52.67
C GLN A 389 16.00 -13.00 52.88
N ILE A 390 16.68 -12.59 51.80
CA ILE A 390 18.03 -12.01 51.88
C ILE A 390 18.00 -10.71 52.70
N ARG A 391 16.97 -9.88 52.53
CA ARG A 391 16.80 -8.66 53.32
C ARG A 391 16.64 -8.97 54.81
N GLN A 392 15.76 -9.90 55.16
CA GLN A 392 15.54 -10.31 56.56
C GLN A 392 16.82 -10.88 57.20
N MET A 393 17.54 -11.76 56.49
CA MET A 393 18.81 -12.29 56.98
C MET A 393 19.89 -11.19 57.17
N ARG A 394 19.87 -10.14 56.35
CA ARG A 394 20.78 -8.98 56.53
C ARG A 394 20.40 -8.18 57.76
N GLU A 395 19.11 -7.89 57.95
CA GLU A 395 18.61 -7.16 59.13
C GLU A 395 18.92 -7.91 60.42
N GLU A 396 18.71 -9.23 60.46
CA GLU A 396 19.07 -10.08 61.61
C GLU A 396 20.59 -10.08 61.88
N LYS A 397 21.41 -10.15 60.83
CA LYS A 397 22.87 -10.06 60.98
C LYS A 397 23.33 -8.70 61.47
N ASP A 398 22.75 -7.62 60.96
CA ASP A 398 23.09 -6.27 61.38
C ASP A 398 22.71 -6.05 62.85
N GLU A 399 21.58 -6.60 63.30
CA GLU A 399 21.18 -6.56 64.72
C GLU A 399 22.09 -7.42 65.60
N GLN A 400 22.50 -8.62 65.16
CA GLN A 400 23.52 -9.42 65.87
C GLN A 400 24.86 -8.68 65.98
N ILE A 401 25.29 -8.01 64.90
CA ILE A 401 26.50 -7.19 64.92
C ILE A 401 26.35 -6.04 65.91
N ARG A 402 25.18 -5.42 65.99
CA ARG A 402 24.89 -4.34 66.94
C ARG A 402 24.97 -4.83 68.39
N GLN A 403 24.32 -5.94 68.72
CA GLN A 403 24.38 -6.54 70.05
C GLN A 403 25.81 -6.89 70.46
N MET A 404 26.59 -7.52 69.56
CA MET A 404 28.00 -7.81 69.82
C MET A 404 28.84 -6.55 70.06
N ARG A 405 28.51 -5.42 69.42
CA ARG A 405 29.20 -4.14 69.67
C ARG A 405 28.82 -3.57 71.03
N GLU A 406 27.55 -3.61 71.39
CA GLU A 406 27.07 -3.15 72.70
C GLU A 406 27.67 -3.98 73.84
N GLU A 407 27.69 -5.31 73.74
CA GLU A 407 28.36 -6.18 74.72
C GLU A 407 29.85 -5.89 74.83
N LYS A 408 30.51 -5.62 73.71
CA LYS A 408 31.93 -5.26 73.69
C LYS A 408 32.17 -3.92 74.36
N ASP A 409 31.33 -2.92 74.09
CA ASP A 409 31.43 -1.59 74.71
C ASP A 409 31.19 -1.69 76.23
N GLU A 410 30.26 -2.53 76.68
CA GLU A 410 30.06 -2.83 78.11
C GLU A 410 31.28 -3.52 78.75
N GLN A 411 31.89 -4.49 78.07
CA GLN A 411 33.12 -5.13 78.53
C GLN A 411 34.28 -4.13 78.62
N ASP A 412 34.43 -3.26 77.61
CA ASP A 412 35.46 -2.22 77.58
C ASP A 412 35.26 -1.22 78.73
N GLU A 413 34.02 -0.89 79.09
CA GLU A 413 33.71 0.00 80.23
C GLU A 413 33.94 -0.68 81.59
N GLN A 414 33.62 -1.97 81.74
CA GLN A 414 33.98 -2.74 82.94
C GLN A 414 35.50 -2.80 83.13
N VAL A 415 36.25 -3.01 82.04
CA VAL A 415 37.72 -2.99 82.08
C VAL A 415 38.24 -1.60 82.46
N ARG A 416 37.60 -0.53 81.98
CA ARG A 416 37.94 0.85 82.37
C ARG A 416 37.71 1.08 83.86
N GLN A 417 36.55 0.71 84.41
CA GLN A 417 36.24 0.83 85.84
C GLN A 417 37.26 0.06 86.69
N MET A 418 37.54 -1.19 86.34
CA MET A 418 38.53 -2.02 87.06
C MET A 418 39.93 -1.41 87.04
N ARG A 419 40.34 -0.79 85.92
CA ARG A 419 41.61 -0.06 85.82
C ARG A 419 41.63 1.18 86.72
N GLU A 420 40.52 1.87 86.85
CA GLU A 420 40.38 3.06 87.68
C GLU A 420 40.39 2.71 89.18
N GLU A 421 39.69 1.65 89.58
CA GLU A 421 39.77 1.08 90.94
C GLU A 421 41.20 0.63 91.28
N MET A 422 41.87 -0.09 90.37
CA MET A 422 43.29 -0.45 90.52
C MET A 422 44.19 0.77 90.63
N ARG A 423 43.86 1.86 89.94
CA ARG A 423 44.60 3.13 90.04
C ARG A 423 44.40 3.76 91.41
N GLN A 424 43.16 3.86 91.90
CA GLN A 424 42.84 4.38 93.23
C GLN A 424 43.51 3.55 94.33
N MET A 425 43.42 2.22 94.26
CA MET A 425 44.06 1.32 95.22
C MET A 425 45.59 1.46 95.22
N ARG A 426 46.21 1.66 94.04
CA ARG A 426 47.65 1.97 93.95
C ARG A 426 47.99 3.31 94.57
N GLU A 427 47.12 4.29 94.43
CA GLU A 427 47.28 5.64 94.97
C GLU A 427 47.12 5.64 96.50
N GLU A 428 46.13 4.92 97.04
CA GLU A 428 45.97 4.65 98.48
C GLU A 428 47.15 3.87 99.07
N MET A 429 47.60 2.82 98.39
CA MET A 429 48.81 2.09 98.79
C MET A 429 50.05 2.97 98.77
N ARG A 430 50.12 3.96 97.87
CA ARG A 430 51.20 4.94 97.83
C ARG A 430 51.10 5.88 99.02
N GLN A 431 49.92 6.40 99.33
CA GLN A 431 49.67 7.24 100.51
C GLN A 431 49.98 6.51 101.81
N MET A 432 49.52 5.26 101.98
CA MET A 432 49.87 4.45 103.16
C MET A 432 51.38 4.21 103.28
N ARG A 433 52.11 4.10 102.16
CA ARG A 433 53.57 4.01 102.19
C ARG A 433 54.21 5.34 102.59
N GLU A 434 53.72 6.45 102.04
CA GLU A 434 54.18 7.80 102.42
C GLU A 434 53.90 8.09 103.91
N GLU A 435 52.70 7.76 104.43
CA GLU A 435 52.36 7.87 105.86
C GLU A 435 53.21 6.95 106.73
N LYS A 436 53.48 5.72 106.28
CA LYS A 436 54.36 4.80 107.00
C LYS A 436 55.79 5.32 107.02
N ASP A 437 56.30 5.83 105.90
CA ASP A 437 57.63 6.42 105.82
C ASP A 437 57.70 7.67 106.73
N GLU A 438 56.65 8.49 106.82
CA GLU A 438 56.54 9.60 107.78
C GLU A 438 56.49 9.13 109.24
N GLN A 439 55.76 8.05 109.54
CA GLN A 439 55.75 7.45 110.88
C GLN A 439 57.11 6.87 111.25
N ASP A 440 57.77 6.19 110.32
CA ASP A 440 59.11 5.65 110.52
C ASP A 440 60.13 6.79 110.72
N GLU A 441 59.97 7.92 110.02
CA GLU A 441 60.81 9.11 110.22
C GLU A 441 60.48 9.85 111.54
N GLN A 442 59.23 9.90 111.98
CA GLN A 442 58.85 10.39 113.32
C GLN A 442 59.42 9.49 114.42
N ILE A 443 59.34 8.17 114.27
CA ILE A 443 59.95 7.20 115.20
C ILE A 443 61.47 7.38 115.23
N ARG A 444 62.09 7.66 114.09
CA ARG A 444 63.52 7.94 113.97
C ARG A 444 63.90 9.23 114.71
N GLN A 445 63.14 10.31 114.51
CA GLN A 445 63.33 11.57 115.24
C GLN A 445 63.10 11.42 116.75
N MET A 446 62.10 10.63 117.16
CA MET A 446 61.83 10.32 118.57
C MET A 446 62.97 9.51 119.20
N ARG A 447 63.57 8.58 118.45
CA ARG A 447 64.78 7.84 118.87
C ARG A 447 66.03 8.71 118.94
N GLU A 448 66.13 9.76 118.13
CA GLU A 448 67.19 10.77 118.23
C GLU A 448 66.98 11.70 119.43
N GLN A 449 65.75 12.08 119.75
CA GLN A 449 65.43 12.89 120.94
C GLN A 449 65.65 12.12 122.26
N MET A 450 65.48 10.79 122.30
CA MET A 450 65.79 9.97 123.48
C MET A 450 67.29 9.63 123.64
N ARG A 451 68.16 10.11 122.74
CA ARG A 451 69.62 9.96 122.83
C ARG A 451 70.33 11.21 123.35
N GLN A 452 69.59 12.27 123.70
CA GLN A 452 70.05 13.41 124.49
C GLN A 452 69.53 13.28 125.93
#